data_AF-A0A160VHT8-F1
#
_entry.id   AF-A0A160VHT8-F1
#
_cell.length_a   1.000
_cell.length_b   1.000
_cell.length_c   1.000
_cell.angle_alpha   90.00
_cell.angle_beta   90.00
_cell.angle_gamma   90.00
#
_symmetry.space_group_name_H-M   'P 1'
#
loop_
_entity.id
_entity.type
_entity.pdbx_description
1 polymer ?
#
loop_
_entity_poly.entity_id
_entity_poly.type
_entity_poly.pdbx_seq_one_letter_code
_entity_poly.pdbx_strand_id
1 'polypeptide(L)'
;MMSSGGQSMSVGAYTNQMNYMLRDNLRLSTQFSLSSPMGGVNPYAKNGFGGSQLYYGASLDYQPLENLSVKFSMDNYPRYGFARPYSRLYHKR
;
A
#
# COMPACT_ATOMS: atom_id res chain seq x y z
N MET A 1 -15.99 -3.58 3.47
CA MET A 1 -16.37 -4.30 4.70
C MET A 1 -15.70 -5.66 4.66
N MET A 2 -14.76 -5.95 5.57
CA MET A 2 -14.16 -7.28 5.68
C MET A 2 -14.94 -8.07 6.73
N SER A 3 -15.57 -9.17 6.32
CA SER A 3 -16.28 -10.09 7.21
C SER A 3 -15.36 -11.26 7.51
N SER A 4 -15.02 -11.47 8.77
CA SER A 4 -14.38 -12.69 9.26
C SER A 4 -15.25 -13.23 10.39
N GLY A 5 -15.94 -14.35 10.17
CA GLY A 5 -16.67 -15.07 11.22
C GLY A 5 -17.94 -14.39 11.76
N GLY A 6 -18.62 -13.55 10.98
CA GLY A 6 -19.91 -12.95 11.37
C GLY A 6 -19.82 -11.70 12.26
N GLN A 7 -18.61 -11.23 12.60
CA GLN A 7 -18.39 -9.93 13.19
C GLN A 7 -17.96 -8.93 12.11
N SER A 8 -18.71 -7.83 11.97
CA SER A 8 -18.33 -6.73 11.08
C SER A 8 -17.15 -5.98 11.68
N MET A 9 -16.00 -6.06 11.01
CA MET A 9 -14.83 -5.27 11.39
C MET A 9 -14.87 -3.94 10.63
N SER A 10 -15.08 -2.85 11.36
CA SER A 10 -14.97 -1.49 10.82
C SER A 10 -13.51 -1.06 10.90
N VAL A 11 -12.98 -0.50 9.81
CA VAL A 11 -11.61 0.02 9.73
C VAL A 11 -11.71 1.46 9.25
N GLY A 12 -11.19 2.39 10.04
CA GLY A 12 -11.01 3.78 9.64
C GLY A 12 -9.69 3.90 8.88
N ALA A 13 -9.69 4.61 7.76
CA ALA A 13 -8.48 4.90 7.00
C ALA A 13 -8.34 6.40 6.78
N TYR A 14 -7.18 6.95 7.12
CA TYR A 14 -6.78 8.30 6.73
C TYR A 14 -5.74 8.18 5.63
N THR A 15 -5.92 8.89 4.52
CA THR A 15 -4.95 8.93 3.43
C THR A 15 -4.62 10.37 3.10
N ASN A 16 -3.33 10.67 3.02
CA ASN A 16 -2.81 11.95 2.58
C ASN A 16 -1.95 11.73 1.34
N GLN A 17 -2.20 12.51 0.29
CA GLN A 17 -1.38 12.52 -0.90
C GLN A 17 -0.81 13.92 -1.10
N MET A 18 0.51 14.01 -1.21
CA MET A 18 1.22 15.23 -1.52
C MET A 18 1.86 15.09 -2.88
N ASN A 19 1.71 16.11 -3.72
CA ASN A 19 2.34 16.18 -5.03
C ASN A 19 3.18 17.46 -5.07
N TYR A 20 4.45 17.31 -5.42
CA TYR A 20 5.39 18.41 -5.51
C TYR A 20 6.03 18.41 -6.89
N MET A 21 5.99 19.57 -7.56
CA MET A 21 6.66 19.77 -8.83
C MET A 21 8.09 20.24 -8.54
N LEU A 22 9.07 19.36 -8.74
CA LEU A 22 10.49 19.68 -8.53
C LEU A 22 11.02 20.50 -9.70
N ARG A 23 10.55 20.20 -10.91
CA ARG A 23 10.77 20.94 -12.17
C ARG A 23 9.55 20.73 -13.07
N ASP A 24 9.45 21.49 -14.15
CA ASP A 24 8.36 21.37 -15.12
C ASP A 24 8.21 19.95 -15.70
N ASN A 25 9.31 19.20 -15.75
CA ASN A 25 9.36 17.82 -16.23
C ASN A 25 9.64 16.78 -15.14
N LEU A 26 9.62 17.16 -13.86
CA LEU A 26 9.93 16.27 -12.74
C LEU A 26 8.95 16.48 -11.60
N ARG A 27 8.15 15.46 -11.30
CA ARG A 27 7.15 15.47 -10.24
C ARG A 27 7.45 14.39 -9.21
N LEU A 28 7.48 14.79 -7.94
CA LEU A 28 7.50 13.90 -6.79
C LEU A 28 6.08 13.78 -6.24
N SER A 29 5.57 12.56 -6.16
CA SER A 29 4.28 12.27 -5.55
C SER A 29 4.51 11.36 -4.35
N THR A 30 4.03 11.74 -3.17
CA THR A 30 4.10 10.92 -1.96
C THR A 30 2.71 10.67 -1.41
N GLN A 31 2.47 9.47 -0.91
CA GLN A 31 1.20 9.06 -0.34
C GLN A 31 1.45 8.38 1.00
N PHE A 32 0.64 8.72 1.99
CA PHE A 32 0.66 8.13 3.32
C PHE A 32 -0.75 7.71 3.68
N SER A 33 -0.94 6.47 4.09
CA SER A 33 -2.22 5.96 4.54
C SER A 33 -2.08 5.28 5.90
N LEU A 34 -2.90 5.68 6.86
CA LEU A 34 -2.99 5.06 8.17
C LEU A 34 -4.36 4.40 8.28
N SER A 35 -4.40 3.07 8.39
CA SER A 35 -5.64 2.33 8.62
C SER A 35 -5.67 1.74 10.01
N SER A 36 -6.72 2.01 10.79
CA SER A 36 -6.88 1.49 12.14
C SER A 36 -8.25 0.84 12.31
N PRO A 37 -8.36 -0.33 12.97
CA PRO A 37 -9.65 -0.91 13.28
C PRO A 37 -10.43 0.01 14.21
N MET A 38 -11.63 0.41 13.81
CA MET A 38 -12.55 1.23 14.59
C MET A 38 -13.59 0.30 15.23
N GLY A 39 -13.32 -0.12 16.47
CA GLY A 39 -14.24 -0.88 17.31
C GLY A 39 -13.95 -2.39 17.40
N GLY A 40 -13.98 -2.91 18.63
CA GLY A 40 -14.05 -4.35 18.95
C GLY A 40 -12.77 -5.17 18.80
N VAL A 41 -11.70 -4.64 18.19
CA VAL A 41 -10.44 -5.38 18.02
C VAL A 41 -9.50 -5.09 19.19
N ASN A 42 -9.12 -6.12 19.93
CA ASN A 42 -8.17 -6.02 21.04
C ASN A 42 -6.84 -5.41 20.53
N PRO A 43 -6.41 -4.23 21.03
CA PRO A 43 -5.17 -3.58 20.59
C PRO A 43 -3.90 -4.38 20.94
N TYR A 44 -4.02 -5.42 21.76
CA TYR A 44 -2.95 -6.36 22.12
C TYR A 44 -3.01 -7.68 21.33
N ALA A 45 -3.95 -7.84 20.41
CA ALA A 45 -4.04 -9.05 19.59
C ALA A 45 -2.82 -9.12 18.64
N LYS A 46 -1.90 -10.05 18.91
CA LYS A 46 -0.76 -10.42 18.04
C LYS A 46 -1.17 -11.12 16.73
N ASN A 47 -2.41 -10.95 16.28
CA ASN A 47 -2.83 -11.31 14.94
C ASN A 47 -2.60 -10.06 14.08
N GLY A 48 -1.98 -10.15 12.90
CA GLY A 48 -1.55 -9.00 12.07
C GLY A 48 -2.62 -7.98 11.64
N PHE A 49 -3.80 -8.04 12.22
CA PHE A 49 -4.96 -7.17 12.11
C PHE A 49 -5.27 -6.37 13.40
N GLY A 50 -4.49 -6.54 14.47
CA GLY A 50 -4.77 -5.99 15.81
C GLY A 50 -4.30 -4.56 16.07
N GLY A 51 -3.73 -3.87 15.08
CA GLY A 51 -3.18 -2.53 15.27
C GLY A 51 -3.29 -1.64 14.03
N SER A 52 -3.02 -0.35 14.23
CA SER A 52 -2.93 0.61 13.14
C SER A 52 -1.85 0.22 12.14
N GLN A 53 -2.23 0.02 10.88
CA GLN A 53 -1.31 -0.28 9.78
C GLN A 53 -0.95 1.03 9.06
N LEU A 54 0.34 1.29 8.94
CA LEU A 54 0.88 2.43 8.20
C LEU A 54 1.36 1.97 6.82
N TYR A 55 0.82 2.61 5.79
CA TYR A 55 1.21 2.44 4.41
C TYR A 55 1.78 3.74 3.87
N TYR A 56 2.77 3.62 3.01
CA TYR A 56 3.40 4.75 2.36
C TYR A 56 3.77 4.37 0.94
N GLY A 57 3.83 5.38 0.09
CA GLY A 57 4.29 5.28 -1.28
C GLY A 57 4.95 6.57 -1.72
N ALA A 58 5.95 6.45 -2.57
CA ALA A 58 6.57 7.57 -3.25
C ALA A 58 6.73 7.22 -4.73
N SER A 59 6.46 8.17 -5.61
CA SER A 59 6.77 8.09 -7.02
C SER A 59 7.47 9.34 -7.52
N LEU A 60 8.44 9.15 -8.39
CA LEU A 60 9.14 10.18 -9.12
C LEU A 60 8.82 10.01 -10.60
N ASP A 61 8.04 10.93 -11.13
CA ASP A 61 7.63 10.98 -12.53
C ASP A 61 8.55 11.98 -13.26
N TYR A 62 9.33 11.51 -14.23
CA TYR A 62 10.26 12.30 -15.03
C TYR A 62 9.90 12.22 -16.52
N GLN A 63 9.64 13.35 -17.16
CA GLN A 63 9.26 13.43 -18.57
C GLN A 63 10.29 14.25 -19.37
N PRO A 64 11.46 13.67 -19.72
CA PRO A 64 12.52 14.40 -20.40
C PRO A 64 12.11 15.00 -21.75
N LEU A 65 11.19 14.34 -22.46
CA LEU A 65 10.67 14.75 -23.77
C LEU A 65 9.15 14.56 -23.75
N GLU A 66 8.43 15.23 -24.66
CA GLU A 66 6.97 15.11 -24.75
C GLU A 66 6.49 13.67 -24.95
N ASN A 67 7.29 12.84 -25.64
CA ASN A 67 6.98 11.45 -25.96
C ASN A 67 7.69 10.40 -25.08
N LEU A 68 8.50 10.82 -24.09
CA LEU A 68 9.25 9.91 -23.23
C LEU A 68 8.97 10.22 -21.77
N SER A 69 8.39 9.26 -21.05
CA SER A 69 8.17 9.34 -19.61
C SER A 69 8.83 8.17 -18.88
N VAL A 70 9.41 8.46 -17.73
CA VAL A 70 10.05 7.51 -16.83
C VAL A 70 9.46 7.69 -15.45
N LYS A 71 8.97 6.60 -14.86
CA LYS A 71 8.38 6.61 -13.52
C LYS A 71 9.09 5.62 -12.61
N PHE A 72 9.61 6.14 -11.51
CA PHE A 72 10.10 5.32 -10.40
C PHE A 72 9.06 5.35 -9.29
N SER A 73 8.62 4.20 -8.80
CA SER A 73 7.65 4.11 -7.71
C SER A 73 8.04 3.05 -6.71
N MET A 74 7.91 3.36 -5.43
CA MET A 74 8.10 2.45 -4.32
C MET A 74 6.92 2.60 -3.37
N ASP A 75 6.33 1.49 -2.97
CA ASP A 75 5.17 1.48 -2.10
C ASP A 75 5.13 0.21 -1.25
N ASN A 76 4.51 0.31 -0.08
CA ASN A 76 4.31 -0.81 0.83
C ASN A 76 2.82 -1.14 1.00
N TYR A 77 1.97 -0.81 0.01
CA TYR A 77 0.54 -1.09 0.10
C TYR A 77 0.26 -2.59 0.01
N PRO A 78 -0.76 -3.09 0.72
CA PRO A 78 -1.08 -4.50 0.72
C PRO A 78 -1.74 -4.83 -0.63
N ARG A 79 -1.02 -5.57 -1.46
CA ARG A 79 -1.51 -5.96 -2.79
C ARG A 79 -2.38 -7.21 -2.68
N TYR A 80 -3.65 -7.02 -2.34
CA TYR A 80 -4.64 -8.10 -2.36
C TYR A 80 -4.97 -8.44 -3.83
N GLY A 81 -4.47 -9.57 -4.33
CA GLY A 81 -4.76 -10.02 -5.70
C GLY A 81 -3.57 -10.61 -6.47
N PHE A 82 -2.35 -10.47 -5.99
CA PHE A 82 -1.25 -11.28 -6.53
C PHE A 82 -1.25 -12.63 -5.81
N ALA A 83 -1.86 -13.62 -6.47
CA ALA A 83 -1.56 -15.01 -6.15
C ALA A 83 -0.03 -15.13 -6.07
N ARG A 84 0.47 -15.62 -4.93
CA ARG A 84 1.88 -15.97 -4.76
C ARG A 84 2.31 -16.71 -6.02
N PRO A 85 3.40 -16.33 -6.73
CA PRO A 85 3.98 -17.25 -7.67
C PRO A 85 4.34 -18.46 -6.83
N TYR A 86 3.65 -19.58 -7.06
CA TYR A 86 4.07 -20.88 -6.55
C TYR A 86 5.50 -21.04 -7.05
N SER A 87 6.48 -20.77 -6.19
CA SER A 87 7.83 -21.25 -6.38
C SER A 87 7.74 -22.76 -6.20
N ARG A 88 7.34 -23.46 -7.27
CA ARG A 88 7.65 -24.88 -7.45
C ARG A 88 9.16 -24.98 -7.52
N LEU A 89 9.80 -25.02 -6.35
CA LEU A 89 11.13 -25.57 -6.22
C LEU A 89 11.03 -27.01 -6.73
N TYR A 90 11.64 -27.21 -7.88
CA TYR A 90 11.88 -28.51 -8.50
C TYR A 90 12.39 -29.49 -7.45
N HIS A 91 11.58 -30.46 -7.06
CA HIS A 91 12.10 -31.69 -6.46
C HIS A 91 12.75 -32.47 -7.61
N LYS A 92 14.08 -32.52 -7.60
CA LYS A 92 14.83 -33.37 -8.50
C LYS A 92 14.99 -34.74 -7.82
N ARG A 93 14.29 -35.71 -8.40
CA ARG A 93 14.36 -37.17 -8.22
C ARG A 93 13.90 -37.74 -6.89
#